data_AF-A0A970MJP8-F1
#
_entry.id   AF-A0A970MJP8-F1
#
_cell.length_a   1.000
_cell.length_b   1.000
_cell.length_c   1.000
_cell.angle_alpha   90.00
_cell.angle_beta   90.00
_cell.angle_gamma   90.00
#
_symmetry.space_group_name_H-M   'P 1'
#
loop_
_entity.id
_entity.type
_entity.pdbx_description
1 polymer ?
#
loop_
_entity_poly.entity_id
_entity_poly.type
_entity_poly.pdbx_seq_one_letter_code
_entity_poly.pdbx_strand_id
1 'polypeptide(L)'
;MRIEKDYTSVMNIAHRGARSLAPENTIAAAEKALENHADGWELDVMMSADGELVVVHDDTLQRTSNVSDVFTERKPWSVHEFTLAELKQLDFGSWFVESDPFGQIALGSLTDNDLEKLRGVKIPTLAEALV
;
A
#
# COMPACT_ATOMS: atom_id res chain seq x y z
N MET A 1 33.45 -19.13 1.58
CA MET A 1 32.78 -18.79 2.85
C MET A 1 31.30 -19.08 2.66
N ARG A 2 30.81 -20.17 3.26
CA ARG A 2 29.41 -20.62 3.12
C ARG A 2 28.66 -19.95 4.27
N ILE A 3 27.76 -19.02 3.98
CA ILE A 3 26.89 -18.47 5.02
C ILE A 3 25.92 -19.60 5.39
N GLU A 4 26.07 -20.15 6.59
CA GLU A 4 25.07 -21.07 7.14
C GLU A 4 23.80 -20.27 7.36
N LYS A 5 22.75 -20.55 6.57
CA LYS A 5 21.42 -20.03 6.84
C LYS A 5 20.91 -20.74 8.09
N ASP A 6 20.72 -19.99 9.16
CA ASP A 6 20.02 -20.47 10.34
C ASP A 6 18.52 -20.55 10.00
N TYR A 7 18.03 -21.77 9.75
CA TYR A 7 16.62 -22.02 9.46
C TYR A 7 15.75 -22.09 10.72
N THR A 8 16.27 -21.72 11.90
CA THR A 8 15.53 -21.76 13.17
C THR A 8 14.97 -20.41 13.61
N SER A 9 15.33 -19.30 12.94
CA SER A 9 14.82 -17.96 13.28
C SER A 9 13.40 -17.75 12.77
N VAL A 10 12.50 -17.26 13.65
CA VAL A 10 11.17 -16.77 13.26
C VAL A 10 11.32 -15.48 12.48
N MET A 11 10.75 -15.41 11.27
CA MET A 11 10.70 -14.18 10.47
C MET A 11 9.43 -13.38 10.77
N ASN A 12 9.60 -12.08 10.97
CA ASN A 12 8.53 -11.10 11.04
C ASN A 12 8.27 -10.50 9.66
N ILE A 13 7.22 -10.96 8.99
CA ILE A 13 6.83 -10.47 7.67
C ILE A 13 5.67 -9.48 7.82
N ALA A 14 5.89 -8.24 7.39
CA ALA A 14 4.92 -7.16 7.49
C ALA A 14 3.83 -7.32 6.42
N HIS A 15 2.65 -7.77 6.85
CA HIS A 15 1.48 -8.02 6.01
C HIS A 15 0.94 -6.72 5.39
N ARG A 16 1.08 -6.58 4.06
CA ARG A 16 0.82 -5.37 3.27
C ARG A 16 1.66 -4.16 3.68
N GLY A 17 2.84 -4.43 4.23
CA GLY A 17 3.72 -3.47 4.87
C GLY A 17 3.29 -3.23 6.32
N ALA A 18 3.74 -2.13 6.94
CA ALA A 18 3.27 -1.74 8.26
C ALA A 18 1.87 -1.11 8.15
N ARG A 19 0.87 -1.89 7.71
CA ARG A 19 -0.49 -1.41 7.39
C ARG A 19 -1.23 -0.78 8.57
N SER A 20 -0.75 -0.98 9.81
CA SER A 20 -1.27 -0.28 10.98
C SER A 20 -0.73 1.15 11.11
N LEU A 21 0.40 1.48 10.48
CA LEU A 21 1.11 2.74 10.58
C LEU A 21 1.14 3.53 9.26
N ALA A 22 0.72 2.92 8.15
CA ALA A 22 0.69 3.54 6.84
C ALA A 22 -0.36 2.84 5.93
N PRO A 23 -0.82 3.49 4.85
CA PRO A 23 -1.79 2.91 3.92
C PRO A 23 -1.25 1.61 3.33
N GLU A 24 -2.00 0.52 3.45
CA GLU A 24 -1.59 -0.81 3.03
C GLU A 24 -1.12 -0.85 1.56
N ASN A 25 -0.14 -1.70 1.26
CA ASN A 25 0.32 -1.95 -0.11
C ASN A 25 0.89 -0.69 -0.83
N THR A 26 1.42 0.26 -0.06
CA THR A 26 2.15 1.43 -0.58
C THR A 26 3.64 1.37 -0.22
N ILE A 27 4.48 2.11 -0.95
CA ILE A 27 5.90 2.26 -0.60
C ILE A 27 6.06 2.83 0.82
N ALA A 28 5.19 3.75 1.25
CA ALA A 28 5.22 4.29 2.60
C ALA A 28 5.00 3.20 3.68
N ALA A 29 4.14 2.20 3.40
CA ALA A 29 3.96 1.07 4.31
C ALA A 29 5.15 0.11 4.31
N ALA A 30 5.84 -0.05 3.18
CA ALA A 30 7.08 -0.80 3.12
C ALA A 30 8.21 -0.11 3.92
N GLU A 31 8.35 1.21 3.75
CA GLU A 31 9.31 2.02 4.51
C GLU A 31 9.03 1.95 6.01
N LYS A 32 7.76 2.07 6.44
CA LYS A 32 7.41 1.90 7.85
C LYS A 32 7.63 0.48 8.37
N ALA A 33 7.46 -0.55 7.54
CA ALA A 33 7.81 -1.92 7.94
C ALA A 33 9.32 -2.05 8.21
N LEU A 34 10.15 -1.48 7.34
CA LEU A 34 11.60 -1.45 7.50
C LEU A 34 12.03 -0.67 8.75
N GLU A 35 11.44 0.51 8.97
CA GLU A 35 11.68 1.31 10.18
C GLU A 35 11.31 0.56 11.47
N ASN A 36 10.32 -0.33 11.41
CA ASN A 36 9.88 -1.19 12.53
C ASN A 36 10.55 -2.57 12.53
N HIS A 37 11.67 -2.72 11.81
CA HIS A 37 12.51 -3.92 11.81
C HIS A 37 11.81 -5.20 11.34
N ALA A 38 10.85 -5.09 10.41
CA ALA A 38 10.33 -6.27 9.73
C ALA A 38 11.41 -6.93 8.87
N ASP A 39 11.43 -8.26 8.82
CA ASP A 39 12.35 -9.05 7.99
C ASP A 39 11.95 -9.04 6.52
N GLY A 40 10.69 -8.72 6.23
CA GLY A 40 10.18 -8.62 4.87
C GLY A 40 8.85 -7.88 4.78
N TRP A 41 8.53 -7.46 3.57
CA TRP A 41 7.26 -6.87 3.20
C TRP A 41 6.44 -7.91 2.41
N GLU A 42 5.30 -8.31 2.94
CA GLU A 42 4.31 -9.07 2.17
C GLU A 42 3.39 -8.10 1.43
N LEU A 43 3.06 -8.41 0.18
CA LEU A 43 2.27 -7.56 -0.69
C LEU A 43 1.34 -8.39 -1.57
N ASP A 44 0.27 -7.76 -2.03
CA ASP A 44 -0.71 -8.35 -2.95
C ASP A 44 -0.53 -7.75 -4.35
N VAL A 45 -0.70 -8.57 -5.38
CA VAL A 45 -0.52 -8.14 -6.78
C VAL A 45 -1.79 -8.37 -7.58
N MET A 46 -2.22 -7.34 -8.31
CA MET A 46 -3.28 -7.38 -9.30
C MET A 46 -2.75 -6.91 -10.67
N MET A 47 -3.56 -7.06 -11.72
CA MET A 47 -3.23 -6.62 -13.07
C MET A 47 -4.17 -5.50 -13.52
N SER A 48 -3.62 -4.44 -14.10
CA SER A 48 -4.37 -3.36 -14.73
C SER A 48 -4.95 -3.78 -16.09
N ALA A 49 -5.81 -2.95 -16.67
CA ALA A 49 -6.42 -3.18 -17.99
C ALA A 49 -5.39 -3.25 -19.13
N ASP A 50 -4.26 -2.55 -18.98
CA ASP A 50 -3.14 -2.53 -19.92
C ASP A 50 -2.03 -3.54 -19.59
N GLY A 51 -2.27 -4.46 -18.65
CA GLY A 51 -1.39 -5.60 -18.36
C GLY A 51 -0.25 -5.32 -17.39
N GLU A 52 -0.24 -4.15 -16.74
CA GLU A 52 0.76 -3.80 -15.73
C GLU A 52 0.42 -4.44 -14.39
N LEU A 53 1.43 -4.96 -13.70
CA LEU A 53 1.28 -5.52 -12.35
C LEU A 53 1.33 -4.39 -11.32
N VAL A 54 0.28 -4.29 -10.51
CA VAL A 54 0.10 -3.24 -9.50
C VAL A 54 -0.11 -3.84 -8.11
N VAL A 55 0.30 -3.10 -7.08
CA VAL A 55 0.30 -3.58 -5.69
C VAL A 55 -0.97 -3.11 -4.98
N VAL A 56 -1.94 -4.00 -4.82
CA VAL A 56 -3.25 -3.74 -4.20
C VAL A 56 -3.94 -5.05 -3.84
N HIS A 57 -4.68 -5.07 -2.73
CA HIS A 57 -5.32 -6.29 -2.23
C HIS A 57 -6.70 -6.55 -2.84
N ASP A 58 -7.57 -5.54 -2.85
CA ASP A 58 -8.96 -5.72 -3.24
C ASP A 58 -9.10 -5.72 -4.77
N ASP A 59 -10.07 -6.48 -5.29
CA ASP A 59 -10.44 -6.45 -6.72
C ASP A 59 -10.98 -5.08 -7.15
N THR A 60 -11.44 -4.26 -6.19
CA THR A 60 -12.06 -2.95 -6.42
C THR A 60 -11.29 -1.84 -5.74
N LEU A 61 -11.30 -0.67 -6.35
CA LEU A 61 -10.54 0.52 -5.94
C LEU A 61 -11.22 1.31 -4.79
N GLN A 62 -12.43 0.94 -4.38
CA GLN A 62 -13.30 1.76 -3.52
C GLN A 62 -12.76 1.95 -2.09
N ARG A 63 -12.26 0.88 -1.46
CA ARG A 63 -11.91 0.92 -0.04
C ARG A 63 -10.64 1.73 0.22
N THR A 64 -9.66 1.61 -0.67
CA THR A 64 -8.31 2.11 -0.46
C THR A 64 -7.92 3.22 -1.43
N SER A 65 -8.87 3.82 -2.14
CA SER A 65 -8.60 4.98 -2.98
C SER A 65 -9.77 5.95 -3.08
N ASN A 66 -9.52 7.14 -3.64
CA ASN A 66 -10.54 8.14 -3.96
C ASN A 66 -11.20 7.95 -5.35
N VAL A 67 -11.28 6.73 -5.86
CA VAL A 67 -11.81 6.44 -7.21
C VAL A 67 -13.20 7.03 -7.44
N SER A 68 -14.05 7.08 -6.40
CA SER A 68 -15.41 7.64 -6.49
C SER A 68 -15.44 9.13 -6.79
N ASP A 69 -14.40 9.85 -6.38
CA ASP A 69 -14.30 11.29 -6.50
C ASP A 69 -13.62 11.69 -7.81
N VAL A 70 -12.66 10.87 -8.27
CA VAL A 70 -11.93 11.11 -9.52
C VAL A 70 -12.69 10.59 -10.75
N PHE A 71 -13.38 9.45 -10.63
CA PHE A 71 -14.07 8.79 -11.74
C PHE A 71 -15.56 8.58 -11.44
N THR A 72 -16.32 9.67 -11.31
CA THR A 72 -17.73 9.65 -10.87
C THR A 72 -18.65 8.81 -11.77
N GLU A 73 -18.48 8.90 -13.08
CA GLU A 73 -19.35 8.25 -14.07
C GLU A 73 -18.88 6.86 -14.51
N ARG A 74 -17.58 6.56 -14.35
CA ARG A 74 -17.01 5.29 -14.82
C ARG A 74 -17.28 4.21 -13.80
N LYS A 75 -17.81 3.06 -14.24
CA LYS A 75 -17.98 1.84 -13.44
C LYS A 75 -17.86 0.61 -14.35
N PRO A 76 -17.51 -0.57 -13.82
CA PRO A 76 -17.15 -0.83 -12.43
C PRO A 76 -15.75 -0.32 -12.07
N TRP A 77 -15.49 -0.06 -10.79
CA TRP A 77 -14.17 0.36 -10.28
C TRP A 77 -13.27 -0.83 -9.94
N SER A 78 -13.29 -1.86 -10.78
CA SER A 78 -12.42 -3.01 -10.63
C SER A 78 -11.02 -2.69 -11.16
N VAL A 79 -9.97 -3.20 -10.52
CA VAL A 79 -8.57 -2.88 -10.89
C VAL A 79 -8.27 -3.20 -12.36
N HIS A 80 -8.77 -4.33 -12.85
CA HIS A 80 -8.58 -4.79 -14.23
C HIS A 80 -9.34 -3.99 -15.29
N GLU A 81 -10.20 -3.04 -14.89
CA GLU A 81 -10.90 -2.14 -15.81
C GLU A 81 -10.16 -0.81 -16.00
N PHE A 82 -9.08 -0.56 -15.26
CA PHE A 82 -8.32 0.69 -15.27
C PHE A 82 -6.91 0.47 -15.78
N THR A 83 -6.44 1.36 -16.67
CA THR A 83 -5.03 1.37 -17.11
C THR A 83 -4.13 1.85 -15.98
N LEU A 84 -2.82 1.53 -16.04
CA LEU A 84 -1.87 2.03 -15.04
C LEU A 84 -1.88 3.56 -14.95
N ALA A 85 -1.97 4.23 -16.10
CA ALA A 85 -2.04 5.70 -16.15
C ALA A 85 -3.27 6.28 -15.44
N GLU A 86 -4.40 5.57 -15.46
CA GLU A 86 -5.61 5.96 -14.72
C GLU A 86 -5.49 5.64 -13.23
N LEU A 87 -4.97 4.46 -12.90
CA LEU A 87 -4.69 4.05 -11.52
C LEU A 87 -3.76 5.05 -10.81
N LYS A 88 -2.72 5.56 -11.51
CA LYS A 88 -1.78 6.56 -10.98
C LYS A 88 -2.41 7.95 -10.74
N GLN A 89 -3.61 8.22 -11.23
CA GLN A 89 -4.32 9.48 -10.93
C GLN A 89 -4.90 9.47 -9.51
N LEU A 90 -5.24 8.29 -8.99
CA LEU A 90 -5.91 8.13 -7.70
C LEU A 90 -4.97 8.39 -6.51
N ASP A 91 -5.57 8.72 -5.39
CA ASP A 91 -4.95 8.81 -4.06
C ASP A 91 -5.25 7.51 -3.30
N PHE A 92 -4.21 6.76 -2.94
CA PHE A 92 -4.29 5.50 -2.18
C PHE A 92 -3.94 5.65 -0.69
N GLY A 93 -3.86 6.90 -0.22
CA GLY A 93 -3.31 7.26 1.07
C GLY A 93 -4.26 7.97 2.01
N SER A 94 -4.95 8.99 1.50
CA SER A 94 -5.72 9.90 2.36
C SER A 94 -6.81 9.19 3.17
N TRP A 95 -7.40 8.11 2.64
CA TRP A 95 -8.38 7.29 3.36
C TRP A 95 -7.84 6.78 4.71
N PHE A 96 -6.55 6.42 4.78
CA PHE A 96 -5.93 5.91 5.99
C PHE A 96 -5.88 7.01 7.07
N VAL A 97 -5.48 8.21 6.67
CA VAL A 97 -5.37 9.36 7.60
C VAL A 97 -6.75 9.82 8.06
N GLU A 98 -7.75 9.75 7.18
CA GLU A 98 -9.12 10.19 7.47
C GLU A 98 -9.91 9.20 8.33
N SER A 99 -9.67 7.89 8.14
CA SER A 99 -10.43 6.84 8.84
C SER A 99 -9.73 6.30 10.09
N ASP A 100 -8.42 6.55 10.27
CA ASP A 100 -7.59 5.97 11.33
C ASP A 100 -7.92 4.49 11.60
N PRO A 101 -7.75 3.61 10.60
CA PRO A 101 -8.37 2.29 10.60
C PRO A 101 -7.86 1.36 11.71
N PHE A 102 -6.74 1.70 12.35
CA PHE A 102 -6.12 0.95 13.45
C PHE A 102 -6.01 1.76 14.74
N GLY A 103 -6.57 2.97 14.80
CA GLY A 103 -6.51 3.86 15.96
C GLY A 103 -5.11 4.39 16.28
N GLN A 104 -4.13 4.22 15.38
CA GLN A 104 -2.73 4.57 15.65
C GLN A 104 -2.50 6.08 15.62
N ILE A 105 -3.29 6.82 14.86
CA ILE A 105 -3.23 8.28 14.84
C ILE A 105 -3.76 8.82 16.17
N ALA A 106 -4.92 8.35 16.62
CA ALA A 106 -5.49 8.73 17.91
C ALA A 106 -4.59 8.36 19.11
N LEU A 107 -3.80 7.27 18.99
CA LEU A 107 -2.81 6.86 19.98
C LEU A 107 -1.53 7.70 19.96
N GLY A 108 -1.34 8.58 18.97
CA GLY A 108 -0.14 9.40 18.82
C GLY A 108 1.09 8.63 18.29
N SER A 109 0.87 7.49 17.64
CA SER A 109 1.95 6.66 17.06
C SER A 109 2.56 7.27 15.79
N LEU A 110 1.91 8.27 15.18
CA LEU A 110 2.32 8.93 13.94
C LEU A 110 2.43 10.44 14.18
N THR A 111 3.51 11.05 13.69
CA THR A 111 3.71 12.50 13.75
C THR A 111 2.94 13.21 12.65
N ASP A 112 2.69 14.52 12.78
CA ASP A 112 2.05 15.32 11.72
C ASP A 112 2.78 15.18 10.38
N ASN A 113 4.11 15.17 10.40
CA ASN A 113 4.94 14.97 9.21
C ASN A 113 4.82 13.55 8.63
N ASP A 114 4.58 12.51 9.45
CA ASP A 114 4.23 11.20 8.92
C ASP A 114 2.89 11.30 8.18
N LEU A 115 1.86 11.87 8.83
CA LEU A 115 0.52 11.98 8.25
C LEU A 115 0.51 12.75 6.92
N GLU A 116 1.29 13.82 6.79
CA GLU A 116 1.43 14.55 5.53
C GLU A 116 1.98 13.67 4.40
N LYS A 117 2.97 12.82 4.69
CA LYS A 117 3.56 11.90 3.70
C LYS A 117 2.63 10.75 3.30
N LEU A 118 1.67 10.40 4.16
CA LEU A 118 0.71 9.33 3.87
C LEU A 118 -0.41 9.77 2.93
N ARG A 119 -0.60 11.08 2.71
CA ARG A 119 -1.66 11.62 1.83
C ARG A 119 -1.20 11.68 0.38
N GLY A 120 -2.11 11.43 -0.57
CA GLY A 120 -1.81 11.55 -1.99
C GLY A 120 -0.91 10.46 -2.56
N VAL A 121 -0.54 9.45 -1.77
CA VAL A 121 0.36 8.39 -2.22
C VAL A 121 -0.29 7.60 -3.36
N LYS A 122 0.53 7.15 -4.30
CA LYS A 122 0.08 6.45 -5.49
C LYS A 122 0.20 4.95 -5.31
N ILE A 123 -0.68 4.21 -5.97
CA ILE A 123 -0.54 2.77 -6.11
C ILE A 123 0.81 2.44 -6.76
N PRO A 124 1.64 1.57 -6.16
CA PRO A 124 2.89 1.11 -6.78
C PRO A 124 2.62 0.11 -7.91
N THR A 125 3.50 0.08 -8.91
CA THR A 125 3.68 -1.13 -9.73
C THR A 125 4.48 -2.17 -8.94
N LEU A 126 4.38 -3.44 -9.32
CA LEU A 126 5.25 -4.47 -8.74
C LEU A 126 6.73 -4.17 -9.00
N ALA A 127 7.06 -3.58 -10.16
CA ALA A 127 8.43 -3.20 -10.47
C ALA A 127 8.94 -2.11 -9.52
N GLU A 128 8.13 -1.08 -9.22
CA GLU A 128 8.48 -0.04 -8.24
C GLU A 128 8.64 -0.60 -6.82
N ALA A 129 7.84 -1.60 -6.45
CA ALA A 129 7.89 -2.23 -5.13
C ALA A 129 9.12 -3.13 -4.89
N LEU A 130 9.86 -3.49 -5.94
CA LEU A 130 11.01 -4.40 -5.87
C LEU A 130 12.38 -3.69 -5.97
N VAL A 131 12.41 -2.35 -6.03
CA VAL A 131 13.62 -1.53 -6.22
C VAL A 131 14.12 -0.94 -4.90
#